data_AF-A0A1F7UQM4-F1
#
_entry.id   AF-A0A1F7UQM4-F1
#
_cell.length_a   1.000
_cell.length_b   1.000
_cell.length_c   1.000
_cell.angle_alpha   90.00
_cell.angle_beta   90.00
_cell.angle_gamma   90.00
#
_symmetry.space_group_name_H-M   'P 1'
#
loop_
_entity.id
_entity.type
_entity.pdbx_description
1 polymer ?
#
loop_
_entity_poly.entity_id
_entity_poly.type
_entity_poly.pdbx_seq_one_letter_code
_entity_poly.pdbx_strand_id
1 'polypeptide(L)'
;MSTKLQLKKFQIVLLQLYAGYRELDHALASYKPRSHTPGWDSTGYSERERKLAEREIKYLYKRIEYLKRCNYIQMVKEGEEKLLKLTSKGKYELLRLRFVEHMLMQKKQSWARKWWILIFDIPESQKKYRNFFRRFLKQNGFKMVQRSVWITPYNPESALVDLLRYLRIEKYFELIEADCERCSTTLLKKFKP
;
A
#
# COMPACT_ATOMS: atom_id res chain seq x y z
N MET A 1 -8.15 -23.65 -5.24
CA MET A 1 -8.98 -22.56 -4.69
C MET A 1 -8.34 -21.22 -5.03
N SER A 2 -8.98 -20.46 -5.93
CA SER A 2 -8.49 -19.19 -6.45
C SER A 2 -8.46 -18.11 -5.36
N THR A 3 -7.28 -17.78 -4.83
CA THR A 3 -7.09 -16.57 -4.02
C THR A 3 -6.88 -15.38 -4.95
N LYS A 4 -7.93 -15.00 -5.68
CA LYS A 4 -8.02 -13.63 -6.22
C LYS A 4 -7.99 -12.71 -5.01
N LEU A 5 -6.88 -12.00 -4.82
CA LEU A 5 -6.79 -10.91 -3.87
C LEU A 5 -7.74 -9.81 -4.38
N GLN A 6 -9.03 -9.91 -4.03
CA GLN A 6 -10.00 -8.87 -4.31
C GLN A 6 -9.68 -7.70 -3.37
N LEU A 7 -8.93 -6.73 -3.89
CA LEU A 7 -8.71 -5.47 -3.20
C LEU A 7 -10.09 -4.89 -2.86
N LYS A 8 -10.31 -4.60 -1.57
CA LYS A 8 -11.54 -3.97 -1.11
C LYS A 8 -11.64 -2.59 -1.76
N LYS A 9 -12.87 -2.12 -2.00
CA LYS A 9 -13.15 -0.86 -2.71
C LYS A 9 -12.36 0.35 -2.18
N PHE A 10 -12.05 0.41 -0.89
CA PHE A 10 -11.25 1.49 -0.28
C PHE A 10 -9.73 1.35 -0.53
N GLN A 11 -9.22 0.13 -0.67
CA GLN A 11 -7.82 -0.13 -1.01
C GLN A 11 -7.53 0.39 -2.41
N ILE A 12 -8.49 0.24 -3.33
CA ILE A 12 -8.45 0.85 -4.67
C ILE A 12 -8.42 2.39 -4.56
N VAL A 13 -9.16 3.01 -3.62
CA VAL A 13 -9.11 4.47 -3.44
C VAL A 13 -7.76 4.92 -2.91
N LEU A 14 -7.21 4.23 -1.91
CA LEU A 14 -5.88 4.55 -1.39
C LEU A 14 -4.80 4.34 -2.44
N LEU A 15 -4.93 3.32 -3.30
CA LEU A 15 -4.05 3.09 -4.45
C LEU A 15 -4.24 4.14 -5.56
N GLN A 16 -5.46 4.65 -5.77
CA GLN A 16 -5.71 5.77 -6.69
C GLN A 16 -5.17 7.09 -6.14
N LEU A 17 -5.25 7.30 -4.82
CA LEU A 17 -4.56 8.40 -4.14
C LEU A 17 -3.03 8.23 -4.16
N TYR A 18 -2.54 7.00 -4.22
CA TYR A 18 -1.12 6.72 -4.41
C TYR A 18 -0.66 7.02 -5.86
N ALA A 19 -1.42 6.59 -6.86
CA ALA A 19 -1.12 6.82 -8.27
C ALA A 19 -1.10 8.32 -8.62
N GLY A 20 -1.92 9.13 -7.94
CA GLY A 20 -1.92 10.58 -8.08
C GLY A 20 -0.94 11.33 -7.15
N TYR A 21 -0.09 10.67 -6.35
CA TYR A 21 0.62 11.33 -5.23
C TYR A 21 1.64 12.40 -5.65
N ARG A 22 2.16 12.40 -6.90
CA ARG A 22 2.97 13.53 -7.39
C ARG A 22 2.15 14.79 -7.63
N GLU A 23 0.84 14.64 -7.81
CA GLU A 23 -0.10 15.71 -8.13
C GLU A 23 -1.09 15.96 -7.00
N LEU A 24 -1.19 15.09 -5.99
CA LEU A 24 -2.23 15.19 -4.95
C LEU A 24 -1.94 16.24 -3.89
N ASP A 25 -0.70 16.49 -3.50
CA ASP A 25 -0.43 17.64 -2.64
C ASP A 25 -0.78 18.94 -3.39
N HIS A 26 -0.48 19.00 -4.69
CA HIS A 26 -0.89 20.10 -5.57
C HIS A 26 -2.41 20.15 -5.80
N ALA A 27 -3.08 19.02 -6.01
CA ALA A 27 -4.51 18.90 -6.30
C ALA A 27 -5.34 19.13 -5.04
N LEU A 28 -4.86 18.72 -3.86
CA LEU A 28 -5.48 18.99 -2.57
C LEU A 28 -5.22 20.43 -2.12
N ALA A 29 -4.04 21.00 -2.39
CA ALA A 29 -3.76 22.43 -2.17
C ALA A 29 -4.54 23.33 -3.13
N SER A 30 -4.78 22.89 -4.37
CA SER A 30 -5.59 23.61 -5.37
C SER A 30 -7.08 23.26 -5.33
N TYR A 31 -7.50 22.27 -4.54
CA TYR A 31 -8.91 21.91 -4.37
C TYR A 31 -9.63 22.97 -3.56
N LYS A 32 -10.13 23.99 -4.26
CA LYS A 32 -11.10 24.94 -3.73
C LYS A 32 -12.50 24.32 -3.84
N PRO A 33 -13.22 24.07 -2.73
CA PRO A 33 -14.62 23.69 -2.83
C PRO A 33 -15.37 24.85 -3.52
N ARG A 34 -15.83 24.64 -4.76
CA ARG A 34 -16.55 25.67 -5.51
C ARG A 34 -17.90 25.95 -4.84
N SER A 35 -17.97 27.03 -4.08
CA SER A 35 -19.09 27.96 -4.16
C SER A 35 -18.84 28.84 -5.38
N HIS A 36 -19.81 28.87 -6.30
CA HIS A 36 -19.85 29.71 -7.52
C HIS A 36 -19.03 29.18 -8.73
N THR A 37 -19.69 29.03 -9.87
CA THR A 37 -19.07 28.80 -11.20
C THR A 37 -19.45 29.91 -12.16
N PRO A 38 -18.59 30.91 -12.38
CA PRO A 38 -18.65 31.77 -13.56
C PRO A 38 -17.79 31.18 -14.70
N GLY A 39 -18.33 31.17 -15.92
CA GLY A 39 -17.59 31.01 -17.18
C GLY A 39 -17.06 29.60 -17.49
N TRP A 40 -17.91 28.75 -18.05
CA TRP A 40 -17.52 27.49 -18.70
C TRP A 40 -17.83 27.60 -20.20
N ASP A 41 -16.79 27.81 -20.99
CA ASP A 41 -16.85 28.05 -22.42
C ASP A 41 -17.24 26.74 -23.12
N SER A 42 -18.37 26.76 -23.81
CA SER A 42 -18.99 25.61 -24.46
C SER A 42 -18.44 25.40 -25.88
N THR A 43 -17.54 24.45 -26.13
CA THR A 43 -17.31 23.87 -27.49
C THR A 43 -16.24 22.75 -27.46
N GLY A 44 -16.62 21.52 -27.14
CA GLY A 44 -15.67 20.40 -27.35
C GLY A 44 -16.12 19.03 -26.84
N TYR A 45 -16.89 18.99 -25.75
CA TYR A 45 -17.33 17.72 -25.15
C TYR A 45 -18.78 17.39 -25.49
N SER A 46 -19.00 16.17 -25.95
CA SER A 46 -20.32 15.58 -26.11
C SER A 46 -21.06 15.47 -24.77
N GLU A 47 -22.39 15.46 -24.83
CA GLU A 47 -23.28 15.24 -23.67
C GLU A 47 -22.92 13.96 -22.89
N ARG A 48 -22.38 12.94 -23.59
CA ARG A 48 -21.91 11.69 -22.99
C ARG A 48 -20.69 11.90 -22.11
N GLU A 49 -19.72 12.67 -22.56
CA GLU A 49 -18.49 12.98 -21.83
C GLU A 49 -18.77 13.82 -20.58
N ARG A 50 -19.71 14.78 -20.68
CA ARG A 50 -20.17 15.57 -19.52
C ARG A 50 -20.79 14.68 -18.44
N LYS A 51 -21.72 13.81 -18.82
CA LYS A 51 -22.36 12.85 -17.90
C LYS A 51 -21.37 11.87 -17.29
N LEU A 52 -20.35 11.47 -18.03
CA LEU A 52 -19.28 10.61 -17.51
C LEU A 52 -18.47 11.35 -16.44
N ALA A 53 -18.01 12.57 -16.74
CA ALA A 53 -17.25 13.40 -15.80
C ALA A 53 -18.05 13.68 -14.51
N GLU A 54 -19.34 14.01 -14.61
CA GLU A 54 -20.21 14.21 -13.45
C GLU A 54 -20.31 12.97 -12.56
N ARG A 55 -20.43 11.78 -13.17
CA ARG A 55 -20.46 10.50 -12.44
C ARG A 55 -19.13 10.23 -11.73
N GLU A 56 -18.02 10.48 -12.40
CA GLU A 56 -16.68 10.33 -11.84
C GLU A 56 -16.46 11.27 -10.65
N ILE A 57 -16.81 12.55 -10.79
CA ILE A 57 -16.73 13.55 -9.72
C ILE A 57 -17.57 13.10 -8.52
N LYS A 58 -18.85 12.74 -8.74
CA LYS A 58 -19.74 12.25 -7.66
C LYS A 58 -19.19 11.00 -6.98
N TYR A 59 -18.53 10.14 -7.73
CA TYR A 59 -17.90 8.94 -7.20
C TYR A 59 -16.67 9.25 -6.34
N LEU A 60 -15.83 10.19 -6.76
CA LEU A 60 -14.68 10.67 -5.98
C LEU A 60 -15.11 11.31 -4.65
N TYR A 61 -16.12 12.17 -4.66
CA TYR A 61 -16.66 12.78 -3.44
C TYR A 61 -17.09 11.73 -2.39
N LYS A 62 -17.87 10.74 -2.81
CA LYS A 62 -18.31 9.64 -1.91
C LYS A 62 -17.13 8.87 -1.31
N ARG A 63 -16.03 8.73 -2.05
CA ARG A 63 -14.83 8.04 -1.61
C ARG A 63 -14.03 8.87 -0.61
N ILE A 64 -13.85 10.16 -0.87
CA ILE A 64 -13.22 11.08 0.08
C ILE A 64 -14.00 11.07 1.39
N GLU A 65 -15.33 11.16 1.33
CA GLU A 65 -16.17 11.14 2.52
C GLU A 65 -16.06 9.82 3.30
N TYR A 66 -16.00 8.69 2.58
CA TYR A 66 -15.72 7.40 3.21
C TYR A 66 -14.36 7.39 3.92
N LEU A 67 -13.31 7.90 3.29
CA LEU A 67 -11.97 7.93 3.88
C LEU A 67 -11.90 8.84 5.11
N LYS A 68 -12.60 9.98 5.10
CA LYS A 68 -12.78 10.85 6.26
C LYS A 68 -13.48 10.10 7.40
N ARG A 69 -14.66 9.52 7.11
CA ARG A 69 -15.46 8.77 8.09
C ARG A 69 -14.71 7.58 8.69
N CYS A 70 -13.86 6.92 7.90
CA CYS A 70 -13.02 5.82 8.37
C CYS A 70 -11.70 6.27 9.02
N ASN A 71 -11.48 7.58 9.18
CA ASN A 71 -10.31 8.19 9.79
C ASN A 71 -8.98 7.85 9.08
N TYR A 72 -9.00 7.73 7.75
CA TYR A 72 -7.78 7.58 6.94
C TYR A 72 -7.22 8.94 6.48
N ILE A 73 -8.10 9.91 6.28
CA ILE A 73 -7.74 11.30 5.93
C ILE A 73 -8.45 12.26 6.88
N GLN A 74 -7.88 13.44 7.06
CA GLN A 74 -8.41 14.51 7.89
C GLN A 74 -8.20 15.86 7.22
N MET A 75 -9.04 16.84 7.53
CA MET A 75 -8.80 18.24 7.18
C MET A 75 -7.92 18.87 8.26
N VAL A 76 -6.85 19.54 7.86
CA VAL A 76 -5.96 20.30 8.74
C VAL A 76 -5.95 21.74 8.26
N LYS A 77 -6.08 22.70 9.19
CA LYS A 77 -5.92 24.12 8.88
C LYS A 77 -4.44 24.47 8.98
N GLU A 78 -3.85 24.98 7.90
CA GLU A 78 -2.48 25.52 7.87
C GLU A 78 -2.55 26.96 7.39
N GLY A 79 -2.33 27.91 8.30
CA GLY A 79 -2.59 29.32 8.03
C GLY A 79 -4.06 29.58 7.72
N GLU A 80 -4.34 30.17 6.56
CA GLU A 80 -5.70 30.43 6.07
C GLU A 80 -6.28 29.26 5.26
N GLU A 81 -5.44 28.28 4.87
CA GLU A 81 -5.82 27.18 3.99
C GLU A 81 -6.32 25.95 4.78
N LYS A 82 -7.19 25.16 4.15
CA LYS A 82 -7.64 23.87 4.67
C LYS A 82 -7.13 22.75 3.75
N LEU A 83 -6.18 21.96 4.24
CA LEU A 83 -5.56 20.88 3.50
C LEU A 83 -6.10 19.52 3.94
N LEU A 84 -6.27 18.60 2.98
CA LEU A 84 -6.50 17.19 3.28
C LEU A 84 -5.16 16.50 3.56
N LYS A 85 -5.03 15.86 4.71
CA LYS A 85 -3.84 15.10 5.08
C LYS A 85 -4.17 13.67 5.47
N LEU A 86 -3.26 12.73 5.21
CA LEU A 86 -3.36 11.37 5.75
C LEU A 86 -3.18 11.40 7.27
N THR A 87 -4.05 10.68 7.97
CA THR A 87 -3.90 10.39 9.40
C THR A 87 -2.82 9.33 9.60
N SER A 88 -2.41 9.06 10.84
CA SER A 88 -1.49 7.95 11.13
C SER A 88 -2.04 6.59 10.67
N LYS A 89 -3.37 6.42 10.74
CA LYS A 89 -4.05 5.22 10.21
C LYS A 89 -4.01 5.18 8.68
N GLY A 90 -4.22 6.31 8.02
CA GLY A 90 -4.11 6.45 6.57
C GLY A 90 -2.72 6.13 6.04
N LYS A 91 -1.68 6.73 6.64
CA LYS A 91 -0.28 6.48 6.28
C LYS A 91 0.10 5.02 6.44
N TYR A 92 -0.26 4.39 7.56
CA TYR A 92 -0.04 2.96 7.76
C TYR A 92 -0.70 2.09 6.68
N GLU A 93 -1.99 2.33 6.40
CA GLU A 93 -2.74 1.56 5.42
C GLU A 93 -2.17 1.74 4.01
N LEU A 94 -1.77 2.96 3.65
CA LEU A 94 -1.11 3.26 2.39
C LEU A 94 0.19 2.46 2.22
N LEU A 95 1.09 2.50 3.21
CA LEU A 95 2.35 1.76 3.17
C LEU A 95 2.12 0.24 3.12
N ARG A 96 1.15 -0.26 3.88
CA ARG A 96 0.76 -1.68 3.83
C ARG A 96 0.29 -2.09 2.43
N LEU A 97 -0.51 -1.25 1.78
CA LEU A 97 -1.02 -1.52 0.43
C LEU A 97 0.08 -1.47 -0.62
N ARG A 98 1.01 -0.50 -0.52
CA ARG A 98 2.21 -0.44 -1.38
C ARG A 98 3.03 -1.71 -1.26
N PHE A 99 3.23 -2.23 -0.04
CA PHE A 99 3.91 -3.51 0.16
C PHE A 99 3.17 -4.68 -0.50
N VAL A 100 1.87 -4.79 -0.28
CA VAL A 100 1.06 -5.88 -0.87
C VAL A 100 1.12 -5.83 -2.40
N GLU A 101 0.93 -4.64 -2.99
CA GLU A 101 1.01 -4.45 -4.44
C GLU A 101 2.39 -4.79 -4.99
N HIS A 102 3.45 -4.31 -4.34
CA HIS A 102 4.83 -4.64 -4.70
C HIS A 102 5.07 -6.15 -4.68
N MET A 103 4.67 -6.85 -3.61
CA MET A 103 4.82 -8.30 -3.51
C MET A 103 4.00 -9.05 -4.57
N LEU A 104 2.83 -8.54 -4.96
CA LEU A 104 2.06 -9.10 -6.08
C LEU A 104 2.77 -8.93 -7.42
N MET A 105 3.42 -7.77 -7.64
CA MET A 105 4.19 -7.52 -8.86
C MET A 105 5.45 -8.38 -8.92
N GLN A 106 6.14 -8.56 -7.80
CA GLN A 106 7.30 -9.45 -7.70
C GLN A 106 6.93 -10.91 -7.95
N LYS A 107 5.74 -11.35 -7.49
CA LYS A 107 5.22 -12.71 -7.76
C LYS A 107 4.97 -13.00 -9.24
N LYS A 108 4.75 -11.98 -10.06
CA LYS A 108 4.55 -12.14 -11.51
C LYS A 108 5.87 -12.26 -12.28
N GLN A 109 6.99 -11.90 -11.66
CA GLN A 109 8.31 -11.97 -12.27
C GLN A 109 8.87 -13.39 -12.15
N SER A 110 9.67 -13.80 -13.13
CA SER A 110 10.43 -15.04 -13.06
C SER A 110 11.43 -14.97 -11.91
N TRP A 111 11.57 -16.07 -11.16
CA TRP A 111 12.48 -16.11 -10.02
C TRP A 111 13.93 -15.90 -10.48
N ALA A 112 14.58 -14.86 -9.95
CA ALA A 112 15.93 -14.45 -10.33
C ALA A 112 17.04 -15.19 -9.53
N ARG A 113 16.81 -16.43 -9.10
CA ARG A 113 17.73 -17.26 -8.26
C ARG A 113 18.11 -16.70 -6.88
N LYS A 114 17.64 -15.50 -6.55
CA LYS A 114 17.87 -14.85 -5.25
C LYS A 114 16.79 -15.20 -4.24
N TRP A 115 17.20 -15.34 -2.98
CA TRP A 115 16.31 -15.46 -1.83
C TRP A 115 16.47 -14.26 -0.92
N TRP A 116 15.36 -13.87 -0.33
CA TRP A 116 15.29 -12.82 0.66
C TRP A 116 14.96 -13.45 1.99
N ILE A 117 15.92 -13.39 2.90
CA ILE A 117 15.81 -13.92 4.25
C ILE A 117 15.54 -12.74 5.18
N LEU A 118 14.37 -12.76 5.79
CA LEU A 118 13.97 -11.80 6.82
C LEU A 118 14.09 -12.47 8.19
N ILE A 119 15.00 -11.95 9.00
CA ILE A 119 15.17 -12.33 10.39
C ILE A 119 14.61 -11.20 11.25
N PHE A 120 13.93 -11.53 12.33
CA PHE A 120 13.53 -10.51 13.29
C PHE A 120 13.56 -10.99 14.72
N ASP A 121 13.76 -10.08 15.67
CA ASP A 121 13.60 -10.36 17.09
C ASP A 121 12.76 -9.29 17.77
N ILE A 122 11.45 -9.53 17.83
CA ILE A 122 10.50 -8.62 18.48
C ILE A 122 10.31 -9.08 19.93
N PRO A 123 10.58 -8.21 20.93
CA PRO A 123 10.47 -8.53 22.35
C PRO A 123 9.13 -9.16 22.74
N GLU A 124 9.11 -10.02 23.77
CA GLU A 124 7.87 -10.67 24.23
C GLU A 124 6.82 -9.68 24.74
N SER A 125 7.25 -8.54 25.31
CA SER A 125 6.37 -7.42 25.66
C SER A 125 5.55 -6.91 24.48
N GLN A 126 6.01 -7.17 23.25
CA GLN A 126 5.37 -6.79 21.99
C GLN A 126 4.82 -8.00 21.20
N LYS A 127 4.45 -9.10 21.89
CA LYS A 127 3.90 -10.34 21.30
C LYS A 127 2.79 -10.12 20.26
N LYS A 128 1.92 -9.12 20.48
CA LYS A 128 0.85 -8.77 19.54
C LYS A 128 1.40 -8.36 18.16
N TYR A 129 2.43 -7.53 18.13
CA TYR A 129 3.11 -7.11 16.90
C TYR A 129 3.82 -8.29 16.24
N ARG A 130 4.52 -9.11 17.01
CA ARG A 130 5.17 -10.32 16.49
C ARG A 130 4.19 -11.26 15.79
N ASN A 131 3.06 -11.55 16.42
CA ASN A 131 2.03 -12.42 15.84
C ASN A 131 1.38 -11.78 14.60
N PHE A 132 1.19 -10.46 14.62
CA PHE A 132 0.74 -9.72 13.45
C PHE A 132 1.73 -9.86 12.28
N PHE A 133 3.03 -9.61 12.50
CA PHE A 133 4.06 -9.71 11.45
C PHE A 133 4.16 -11.11 10.85
N ARG A 134 4.11 -12.16 11.67
CA ARG A 134 4.12 -13.54 11.18
C ARG A 134 2.94 -13.83 10.24
N ARG A 135 1.74 -13.34 10.57
CA ARG A 135 0.57 -13.48 9.68
C ARG A 135 0.73 -12.65 8.41
N PHE A 136 1.21 -11.41 8.55
CA PHE A 136 1.45 -10.50 7.45
C PHE A 136 2.46 -11.06 6.44
N LEU A 137 3.62 -11.55 6.89
CA LEU A 137 4.64 -12.16 6.04
C LEU A 137 4.10 -13.41 5.32
N LYS A 138 3.41 -14.30 6.05
CA LYS A 138 2.79 -15.50 5.47
C LYS A 138 1.80 -15.15 4.35
N GLN A 139 0.95 -14.15 4.57
CA GLN A 139 -0.03 -13.69 3.56
C GLN A 139 0.63 -13.09 2.33
N ASN A 140 1.81 -12.48 2.49
CA ASN A 140 2.52 -11.81 1.40
C ASN A 140 3.58 -12.67 0.71
N GLY A 141 3.59 -13.99 0.92
CA GLY A 141 4.44 -14.91 0.17
C GLY A 141 5.79 -15.20 0.80
N PHE A 142 5.94 -14.95 2.10
CA PHE A 142 7.05 -15.51 2.88
C PHE A 142 6.67 -16.87 3.45
N LYS A 143 7.67 -17.74 3.63
CA LYS A 143 7.55 -19.00 4.36
C LYS A 143 8.47 -18.97 5.56
N MET A 144 7.99 -19.54 6.66
CA MET A 144 8.76 -19.67 7.88
C MET A 144 9.70 -20.87 7.76
N VAL A 145 11.00 -20.65 8.00
CA VAL A 145 12.02 -21.71 8.01
C VAL A 145 12.33 -22.13 9.44
N GLN A 146 12.50 -21.16 10.34
CA GLN A 146 12.71 -21.35 11.78
C GLN A 146 11.98 -20.25 12.56
N ARG A 147 11.96 -20.31 13.90
CA ARG A 147 11.48 -19.24 14.76
C ARG A 147 12.12 -17.91 14.34
N SER A 148 11.26 -16.99 13.92
CA SER A 148 11.63 -15.65 13.43
C SER A 148 12.54 -15.58 12.21
N VAL A 149 12.75 -16.70 11.49
CA VAL A 149 13.46 -16.73 10.21
C VAL A 149 12.45 -17.02 9.10
N TRP A 150 12.30 -16.05 8.21
CA TRP A 150 11.35 -16.08 7.10
C TRP A 150 12.11 -15.93 5.80
N ILE A 151 11.65 -16.63 4.77
CA ILE A 151 12.29 -16.60 3.46
C ILE A 151 11.24 -16.32 2.38
N THR A 152 11.64 -15.65 1.31
CA THR A 152 10.81 -15.45 0.11
C THR A 152 11.69 -15.35 -1.14
N PRO A 153 11.24 -15.82 -2.32
CA PRO A 153 11.96 -15.63 -3.58
C PRO A 153 11.66 -14.27 -4.24
N TYR A 154 10.81 -13.44 -3.62
CA TYR A 154 10.32 -12.18 -4.16
C TYR A 154 10.98 -11.01 -3.45
N ASN A 155 11.60 -10.07 -4.18
CA ASN A 155 12.31 -8.95 -3.56
C ASN A 155 11.34 -8.05 -2.75
N PRO A 156 11.44 -7.97 -1.42
CA PRO A 156 10.55 -7.16 -0.61
C PRO A 156 11.11 -5.77 -0.27
N GLU A 157 12.38 -5.51 -0.57
CA GLU A 157 13.22 -4.50 0.08
C GLU A 157 12.59 -3.10 0.07
N SER A 158 12.33 -2.55 -1.12
CA SER A 158 11.87 -1.17 -1.27
C SER A 158 10.59 -0.87 -0.50
N ALA A 159 9.60 -1.78 -0.53
CA ALA A 159 8.33 -1.56 0.14
C ALA A 159 8.32 -2.00 1.61
N LEU A 160 9.16 -2.98 1.99
CA LEU A 160 9.27 -3.45 3.37
C LEU A 160 9.94 -2.40 4.25
N VAL A 161 11.06 -1.85 3.78
CA VAL A 161 11.85 -0.86 4.52
C VAL A 161 11.02 0.37 4.86
N ASP A 162 10.25 0.90 3.90
CA ASP A 162 9.32 2.02 4.13
C ASP A 162 8.30 1.72 5.24
N LEU A 163 7.71 0.52 5.22
CA LEU A 163 6.72 0.10 6.20
C LEU A 163 7.34 -0.07 7.60
N LEU A 164 8.52 -0.69 7.70
CA LEU A 164 9.21 -0.91 8.97
C LEU A 164 9.65 0.41 9.62
N ARG A 165 10.23 1.32 8.84
CA ARG A 165 10.62 2.67 9.29
C ARG A 165 9.43 3.47 9.81
N TYR A 166 8.31 3.44 9.09
CA TYR A 166 7.11 4.13 9.54
C TYR A 166 6.59 3.59 10.89
N LEU A 167 6.71 2.28 11.11
CA LEU A 167 6.32 1.64 12.35
C LEU A 167 7.37 1.78 13.47
N ARG A 168 8.57 2.30 13.18
CA ARG A 168 9.70 2.48 14.12
C ARG A 168 10.18 1.17 14.74
N ILE A 169 10.20 0.12 13.94
CA ILE A 169 10.56 -1.24 14.37
C ILE A 169 11.66 -1.84 13.51
N GLU A 170 12.18 -1.12 12.53
CA GLU A 170 13.25 -1.54 11.61
C GLU A 170 14.45 -2.13 12.36
N LYS A 171 14.78 -1.61 13.55
CA LYS A 171 15.85 -2.12 14.42
C LYS A 171 15.68 -3.58 14.87
N TYR A 172 14.47 -4.12 14.79
CA TYR A 172 14.19 -5.51 15.15
C TYR A 172 14.32 -6.46 13.96
N PHE A 173 14.60 -5.97 12.76
CA PHE A 173 14.58 -6.75 11.53
C PHE A 173 15.92 -6.64 10.81
N GLU A 174 16.35 -7.78 10.27
CA GLU A 174 17.49 -7.88 9.36
C GLU A 174 16.99 -8.51 8.05
N LEU A 175 17.30 -7.89 6.92
CA LEU A 175 16.94 -8.40 5.60
C LEU A 175 18.22 -8.75 4.85
N ILE A 176 18.35 -10.02 4.49
CA ILE A 176 19.52 -10.56 3.81
C ILE A 176 19.11 -11.00 2.41
N GLU A 177 19.80 -10.47 1.40
CA GLU A 177 19.79 -11.04 0.07
C GLU A 177 20.80 -12.19 0.01
N ALA A 178 20.35 -13.37 -0.44
CA ALA A 178 21.19 -14.53 -0.62
C ALA A 178 21.05 -15.05 -2.06
N ASP A 179 22.16 -15.08 -2.79
CA ASP A 179 22.22 -15.83 -4.06
C ASP A 179 22.25 -17.33 -3.76
N CYS A 180 21.58 -18.10 -4.59
CA CYS A 180 21.45 -19.53 -4.40
C CYS A 180 21.74 -20.26 -5.70
N GLU A 181 23.02 -20.55 -5.89
CA GLU A 181 23.48 -21.35 -7.02
C GLU A 181 23.01 -22.82 -6.90
N ARG A 182 23.05 -23.38 -5.68
CA ARG A 182 22.59 -24.75 -5.36
C ARG A 182 21.62 -24.75 -4.18
N CYS A 183 20.35 -24.52 -4.45
CA CYS A 183 19.33 -24.55 -3.41
C CYS A 183 18.95 -25.98 -3.02
N SER A 184 18.80 -26.22 -1.72
CA SER A 184 18.17 -27.43 -1.22
C SER A 184 16.79 -27.62 -1.87
N THR A 185 16.53 -28.83 -2.38
CA THR A 185 15.23 -29.21 -2.97
C THR A 185 14.07 -29.00 -2.00
N THR A 186 14.34 -29.07 -0.69
CA THR A 186 13.38 -28.81 0.38
C THR A 186 12.86 -27.37 0.37
N LEU A 187 13.72 -26.38 0.14
CA LEU A 187 13.31 -24.98 0.06
C LEU A 187 12.47 -24.72 -1.19
N LEU A 188 12.91 -25.26 -2.34
CA LEU A 188 12.17 -25.14 -3.60
C LEU A 188 10.76 -25.74 -3.48
N LYS A 189 10.61 -26.90 -2.83
CA LYS A 189 9.31 -27.54 -2.57
C LYS A 189 8.36 -26.67 -1.75
N LYS A 190 8.85 -25.79 -0.85
CA LYS A 190 7.98 -24.92 -0.02
C LYS A 190 7.27 -23.81 -0.81
N PHE A 191 7.75 -23.51 -2.03
CA PHE A 191 7.26 -22.43 -2.88
C PHE A 191 6.72 -22.91 -4.24
N LYS A 192 6.79 -24.22 -4.54
CA LYS A 192 6.03 -24.79 -5.66
C LYS A 192 4.52 -24.68 -5.36
N PRO A 193 3.69 -24.34 -6.38
CA PRO A 193 2.25 -24.14 -6.22
C PRO A 193 1.52 -25.41 -5.78
#